data_AF-A0A642UZ67-F1
#
_entry.id   AF-A0A642UZ67-F1
#
_cell.length_a   1.000
_cell.length_b   1.000
_cell.length_c   1.000
_cell.angle_alpha   90.00
_cell.angle_beta   90.00
_cell.angle_gamma   90.00
#
_symmetry.space_group_name_H-M   'P 1'
#
loop_
_entity.id
_entity.type
_entity.pdbx_description
1 polymer ?
#
loop_
_entity_poly.entity_id
_entity_poly.type
_entity_poly.pdbx_seq_one_letter_code
_entity_poly.pdbx_strand_id
1 'polypeptide(L)'
;MSRGATGSPDFTTTDAVIPDAIPSYTPLNRYILREFESTTQVPLRDDGIKDAVRSQLNGGLQDLFAYVECFYENDLKKVDTELTDTYLEMAIQALKAQFDLDMMSNAVAKAREQLKSDINENPELMLETLEYFESVDKQGVFKTVKQRYLEAMATKDTDFVEYLESNPYYEMYRNAAQIIMDPYSVIANEDNDDDVGISGGKISLTDPISMTKLEDPQRSRKCGHTFNSDYIKRNVGSRGIDCPIPGCSYQLTKDDFVPDISMRLRIKVANEKEKQGKRKPVDSVRTRESTPA
;
A
#
# COMPACT_ATOMS: atom_id res chain seq x y z
N MET A 1 -81.86 5.51 -33.78
CA MET A 1 -81.48 6.00 -35.13
C MET A 1 -81.14 7.47 -34.98
N SER A 2 -79.94 7.78 -34.49
CA SER A 2 -78.66 7.95 -35.20
C SER A 2 -78.44 9.42 -35.56
N ARG A 3 -77.35 9.94 -34.98
CA ARG A 3 -76.97 11.35 -34.80
C ARG A 3 -76.40 11.94 -36.09
N GLY A 4 -76.58 13.26 -36.24
CA GLY A 4 -75.99 14.07 -37.29
C GLY A 4 -74.47 14.23 -37.13
N ALA A 5 -73.79 14.22 -38.27
CA ALA A 5 -72.37 14.47 -38.40
C ALA A 5 -72.10 15.99 -38.36
N THR A 6 -71.18 16.40 -37.49
CA THR A 6 -70.52 17.71 -37.55
C THR A 6 -69.04 17.42 -37.81
N GLY A 7 -68.50 18.07 -38.85
CA GLY A 7 -67.13 17.88 -39.31
C GLY A 7 -66.12 18.45 -38.32
N SER A 8 -65.14 17.63 -37.97
CA SER A 8 -63.97 17.97 -37.16
C SER A 8 -62.94 18.74 -38.00
N PRO A 9 -62.15 19.64 -37.41
CA PRO A 9 -61.13 20.40 -38.13
C PRO A 9 -59.94 19.50 -38.45
N ASP A 10 -59.41 19.73 -39.65
CA ASP A 10 -58.21 19.13 -40.21
C ASP A 10 -57.00 19.57 -39.38
N PHE A 11 -56.44 18.65 -38.60
CA PHE A 11 -55.17 18.85 -37.93
C PHE A 11 -54.12 18.17 -38.81
N THR A 12 -53.47 18.96 -39.66
CA THR A 12 -52.30 18.53 -40.40
C THR A 12 -51.24 18.07 -39.40
N THR A 13 -51.04 16.76 -39.33
CA THR A 13 -49.90 16.13 -38.67
C THR A 13 -48.65 16.63 -39.36
N THR A 14 -48.03 17.68 -38.81
CA THR A 14 -46.61 17.92 -39.06
C THR A 14 -45.88 16.73 -38.47
N ASP A 15 -45.29 15.92 -39.33
CA ASP A 15 -44.41 14.81 -38.99
C ASP A 15 -43.33 15.29 -38.01
N ALA A 16 -43.58 15.10 -36.72
CA ALA A 16 -42.53 15.08 -35.74
C ALA A 16 -41.74 13.80 -35.99
N VAL A 17 -40.76 13.88 -36.90
CA VAL A 17 -39.74 12.86 -37.07
C VAL A 17 -39.02 12.77 -35.71
N ILE A 18 -39.38 11.76 -34.93
CA ILE A 18 -38.59 11.37 -33.76
C ILE A 18 -37.28 10.86 -34.36
N PRO A 19 -36.12 11.46 -34.06
CA PRO A 19 -34.85 10.94 -34.55
C PRO A 19 -34.68 9.51 -34.02
N ASP A 20 -34.54 8.54 -34.92
CA ASP A 20 -34.39 7.11 -34.58
C ASP A 20 -33.10 6.79 -33.79
N ALA A 21 -32.24 7.78 -33.53
CA ALA A 21 -30.97 7.61 -32.85
C ALA A 21 -30.86 8.59 -31.68
N ILE A 22 -30.86 8.05 -30.46
CA ILE A 22 -30.36 8.77 -29.30
C ILE A 22 -28.89 9.15 -29.59
N PRO A 23 -28.47 10.41 -29.35
CA PRO A 23 -27.09 10.83 -29.54
C PRO A 23 -26.11 9.89 -28.83
N SER A 24 -24.96 9.63 -29.46
CA SER A 24 -23.90 8.77 -28.90
C SER A 24 -23.31 9.32 -27.59
N TYR A 25 -23.48 10.62 -27.35
CA TYR A 25 -23.10 11.34 -26.14
C TYR A 25 -24.21 12.30 -25.70
N THR A 26 -24.50 12.28 -24.41
CA THR A 26 -25.28 13.31 -23.73
C THR A 26 -24.59 13.68 -22.42
N PRO A 27 -24.53 14.97 -22.05
CA PRO A 27 -23.92 15.38 -20.81
C PRO A 27 -24.77 14.91 -19.62
N LEU A 28 -24.12 14.61 -18.49
CA LEU A 28 -24.84 14.22 -17.29
C LEU A 28 -25.70 15.39 -16.80
N ASN A 29 -26.98 15.11 -16.54
CA ASN A 29 -27.91 16.11 -16.04
C ASN A 29 -27.48 16.62 -14.64
N ARG A 30 -27.52 17.94 -14.43
CA ARG A 30 -27.12 18.60 -13.16
C ARG A 30 -27.91 18.12 -11.94
N TYR A 31 -29.17 17.69 -12.11
CA TYR A 31 -29.96 17.13 -11.02
C TYR A 31 -29.44 15.76 -10.58
N ILE A 32 -28.90 14.97 -11.52
CA ILE A 32 -28.33 13.64 -11.26
C ILE A 32 -26.87 13.76 -10.82
N LEU A 33 -26.19 14.89 -11.08
CA LEU A 33 -24.81 15.11 -10.67
C LEU A 33 -24.61 14.90 -9.17
N ARG A 34 -25.53 15.39 -8.33
CA ARG A 34 -25.43 15.22 -6.88
C ARG A 34 -25.59 13.74 -6.47
N GLU A 35 -26.48 13.01 -7.14
CA GLU A 35 -26.65 11.58 -6.91
C GLU A 35 -25.43 10.80 -7.39
N PHE A 36 -24.92 11.10 -8.59
CA PHE A 36 -23.69 10.52 -9.12
C PHE A 36 -22.49 10.79 -8.22
N GLU A 37 -22.32 12.03 -7.75
CA GLU A 37 -21.32 12.40 -6.77
C GLU A 37 -21.50 11.60 -5.48
N SER A 38 -22.73 11.44 -4.98
CA SER A 38 -23.03 10.64 -3.78
C SER A 38 -22.75 9.14 -3.95
N THR A 39 -23.03 8.56 -5.12
CA THR A 39 -22.82 7.13 -5.41
C THR A 39 -21.34 6.83 -5.66
N THR A 40 -20.62 7.76 -6.27
CA THR A 40 -19.16 7.68 -6.36
C THR A 40 -18.48 8.09 -5.04
N GLN A 41 -19.22 8.74 -4.14
CA GLN A 41 -18.87 9.02 -2.73
C GLN A 41 -19.31 7.89 -1.81
N VAL A 42 -19.83 6.75 -2.32
CA VAL A 42 -19.70 5.50 -1.55
C VAL A 42 -18.26 5.52 -1.14
N PRO A 43 -17.98 5.61 0.16
CA PRO A 43 -16.63 5.75 0.57
C PRO A 43 -16.03 4.43 0.09
N LEU A 44 -15.16 4.53 -0.92
CA LEU A 44 -13.80 4.13 -0.69
C LEU A 44 -13.51 4.66 0.72
N ARG A 45 -13.88 3.89 1.74
CA ARG A 45 -13.30 3.93 3.07
C ARG A 45 -11.89 3.50 2.75
N ASP A 46 -11.16 4.43 2.16
CA ASP A 46 -9.81 4.25 1.71
C ASP A 46 -9.03 3.87 2.95
N ASP A 47 -9.33 4.54 4.07
CA ASP A 47 -8.96 4.15 5.42
C ASP A 47 -9.43 2.74 5.78
N GLY A 48 -10.71 2.37 5.65
CA GLY A 48 -11.20 1.06 6.09
C GLY A 48 -10.56 -0.15 5.38
N ILE A 49 -10.33 -0.07 4.07
CA ILE A 49 -9.68 -1.17 3.34
C ILE A 49 -8.15 -1.11 3.52
N LYS A 50 -7.54 0.09 3.49
CA LYS A 50 -6.11 0.23 3.80
C LYS A 50 -5.80 -0.23 5.22
N ASP A 51 -6.68 0.05 6.18
CA ASP A 51 -6.58 -0.39 7.55
C ASP A 51 -6.81 -1.90 7.68
N ALA A 52 -7.71 -2.48 6.88
CA ALA A 52 -7.86 -3.93 6.81
C ALA A 52 -6.60 -4.62 6.26
N VAL A 53 -6.01 -4.09 5.18
CA VAL A 53 -4.75 -4.58 4.61
C VAL A 53 -3.60 -4.43 5.61
N ARG A 54 -3.45 -3.25 6.23
CA ARG A 54 -2.47 -3.03 7.30
C ARG A 54 -2.70 -3.97 8.48
N SER A 55 -3.94 -4.21 8.87
CA SER A 55 -4.29 -5.15 9.94
C SER A 55 -3.91 -6.58 9.57
N GLN A 56 -4.12 -6.98 8.32
CA GLN A 56 -3.73 -8.31 7.82
C GLN A 56 -2.21 -8.48 7.81
N LEU A 57 -1.47 -7.48 7.30
CA LEU A 57 0.00 -7.47 7.30
C LEU A 57 0.56 -7.47 8.74
N ASN A 58 -0.04 -6.68 9.64
CA ASN A 58 0.35 -6.68 11.05
C ASN A 58 0.00 -8.01 11.75
N GLY A 59 -1.11 -8.65 11.37
CA GLY A 59 -1.46 -9.99 11.83
C GLY A 59 -0.40 -11.02 11.44
N GLY A 60 -0.02 -11.05 10.16
CA GLY A 60 1.06 -11.92 9.68
C GLY A 60 2.41 -11.65 10.35
N LEU A 61 2.71 -10.39 10.70
CA LEU A 61 3.91 -10.06 11.48
C LEU A 61 3.85 -10.63 12.91
N GLN A 62 2.70 -10.59 13.56
CA GLN A 62 2.52 -11.19 14.89
C GLN A 62 2.63 -12.72 14.82
N ASP A 63 2.11 -13.34 13.77
CA ASP A 63 2.25 -14.78 13.56
C ASP A 63 3.73 -15.15 13.34
N LEU A 64 4.48 -14.36 12.57
CA LEU A 64 5.94 -14.52 12.45
C LEU A 64 6.65 -14.35 13.79
N PHE A 65 6.24 -13.42 14.65
CA PHE A 65 6.82 -13.27 15.98
C PHE A 65 6.54 -14.48 16.87
N ALA A 66 5.33 -15.05 16.82
CA ALA A 66 5.01 -16.28 17.52
C ALA A 66 5.80 -17.47 16.95
N TYR A 67 6.00 -17.53 15.64
CA TYR A 67 6.87 -18.51 15.01
C TYR A 67 8.32 -18.40 15.49
N VAL A 68 8.87 -17.18 15.57
CA VAL A 68 10.22 -16.94 16.10
C VAL A 68 10.35 -17.40 17.55
N GLU A 69 9.37 -17.10 18.40
CA GLU A 69 9.35 -17.63 19.76
C GLU A 69 9.42 -19.16 19.74
N CYS A 70 8.48 -19.81 19.05
CA CYS A 70 8.44 -21.27 18.93
C CYS A 70 9.76 -21.87 18.39
N PHE A 71 10.38 -21.22 17.40
CA PHE A 71 11.64 -21.64 16.80
C PHE A 71 12.78 -21.73 17.82
N TYR A 72 12.95 -20.67 18.62
CA TYR A 72 14.02 -20.62 19.64
C TYR A 72 13.66 -21.43 20.90
N GLU A 73 12.39 -21.53 21.27
CA GLU A 73 11.95 -22.35 22.41
C GLU A 73 12.20 -23.85 22.18
N ASN A 74 12.04 -24.32 20.94
CA ASN A 74 12.22 -25.71 20.56
C ASN A 74 13.65 -26.04 20.05
N ASP A 75 14.59 -25.08 20.12
CA ASP A 75 15.98 -25.21 19.61
C ASP A 75 16.04 -25.73 18.16
N LEU A 76 15.14 -25.23 17.31
CA LEU A 76 15.10 -25.58 15.90
C LEU A 76 16.35 -25.02 15.20
N LYS A 77 16.96 -25.81 14.33
CA LYS A 77 18.20 -25.44 13.62
C LYS A 77 17.98 -24.92 12.21
N LYS A 78 16.78 -25.12 11.66
CA LYS A 78 16.43 -24.78 10.29
C LYS A 78 15.09 -24.09 10.27
N VAL A 79 15.04 -22.91 9.66
CA VAL A 79 13.80 -22.18 9.43
C VAL A 79 12.98 -22.90 8.35
N ASP A 80 11.68 -22.92 8.57
CA ASP A 80 10.71 -23.39 7.60
C ASP A 80 10.54 -22.32 6.51
N THR A 81 11.22 -22.53 5.40
CA THR A 81 11.20 -21.61 4.26
C THR A 81 9.84 -21.59 3.57
N GLU A 82 9.12 -22.72 3.56
CA GLU A 82 7.80 -22.81 2.93
C GLU A 82 6.79 -21.92 3.67
N LEU A 83 6.87 -21.90 5.00
CA LEU A 83 6.07 -21.00 5.82
C LEU A 83 6.40 -19.52 5.54
N THR A 84 7.68 -19.15 5.50
CA THR A 84 8.08 -17.75 5.22
C THR A 84 7.68 -17.30 3.82
N ASP A 85 7.80 -18.20 2.83
CA ASP A 85 7.40 -17.93 1.45
C ASP A 85 5.88 -17.76 1.34
N THR A 86 5.11 -18.57 2.07
CA THR A 86 3.64 -18.41 2.15
C THR A 86 3.26 -17.03 2.70
N TYR A 87 3.91 -16.59 3.78
CA TYR A 87 3.67 -15.24 4.33
C TYR A 87 4.06 -14.12 3.35
N LEU A 88 5.16 -14.30 2.61
CA LEU A 88 5.56 -13.37 1.55
C LEU A 88 4.52 -13.28 0.44
N GLU A 89 4.02 -14.41 -0.06
CA GLU A 89 2.98 -14.46 -1.08
C GLU A 89 1.68 -13.79 -0.60
N MET A 90 1.26 -14.06 0.64
CA MET A 90 0.11 -13.41 1.25
C MET A 90 0.31 -11.89 1.34
N ALA A 91 1.50 -11.43 1.73
CA ALA A 91 1.81 -10.01 1.79
C ALA A 91 1.78 -9.36 0.40
N ILE A 92 2.34 -10.01 -0.62
CA ILE A 92 2.32 -9.52 -2.02
C ILE A 92 0.86 -9.39 -2.50
N GLN A 93 0.01 -10.38 -2.24
CA GLN A 93 -1.40 -10.33 -2.64
C GLN A 93 -2.16 -9.19 -1.95
N ALA A 94 -1.94 -9.00 -0.64
CA ALA A 94 -2.56 -7.92 0.12
C ALA A 94 -2.10 -6.53 -0.39
N LEU A 95 -0.80 -6.38 -0.67
CA LEU A 95 -0.23 -5.16 -1.23
C LEU A 95 -0.74 -4.90 -2.66
N LYS A 96 -0.91 -5.93 -3.47
CA LYS A 96 -1.51 -5.83 -4.80
C LYS A 96 -2.94 -5.32 -4.73
N ALA A 97 -3.75 -5.87 -3.83
CA ALA A 97 -5.11 -5.40 -3.63
C ALA A 97 -5.16 -3.92 -3.22
N GLN A 98 -4.24 -3.48 -2.35
CA GLN A 98 -4.12 -2.07 -1.97
C GLN A 98 -3.73 -1.19 -3.17
N PHE A 99 -2.74 -1.61 -3.95
CA PHE A 99 -2.29 -0.89 -5.14
C PHE A 99 -3.41 -0.75 -6.18
N ASP A 100 -4.12 -1.84 -6.48
CA ASP A 100 -5.25 -1.84 -7.42
C ASP A 100 -6.37 -0.89 -6.96
N LEU A 101 -6.63 -0.81 -5.65
CA LEU A 101 -7.60 0.12 -5.06
C LEU A 101 -7.16 1.58 -5.18
N ASP A 102 -5.89 1.87 -4.92
CA ASP A 102 -5.32 3.22 -5.08
C ASP A 102 -5.41 3.67 -6.55
N MET A 103 -5.09 2.78 -7.49
CA MET A 103 -5.25 3.04 -8.92
C MET A 103 -6.72 3.29 -9.29
N MET A 104 -7.64 2.45 -8.82
CA MET A 104 -9.07 2.61 -9.08
C MET A 104 -9.60 3.92 -8.50
N SER A 105 -9.22 4.25 -7.27
CA SER A 105 -9.57 5.50 -6.59
C SER A 105 -9.12 6.71 -7.41
N ASN A 106 -7.86 6.72 -7.84
CA ASN A 106 -7.29 7.78 -8.67
C ASN A 106 -7.97 7.89 -10.04
N ALA A 107 -8.30 6.75 -10.69
CA ALA A 107 -9.02 6.73 -11.96
C ALA A 107 -10.43 7.32 -11.81
N VAL A 108 -11.15 6.97 -10.74
CA VAL A 108 -12.47 7.51 -10.43
C VAL A 108 -12.39 9.01 -10.13
N ALA A 109 -11.39 9.47 -9.37
CA ALA A 109 -11.18 10.88 -9.09
C ALA A 109 -10.92 11.70 -10.36
N LYS A 110 -10.03 11.24 -11.23
CA LYS A 110 -9.76 11.88 -12.53
C LYS A 110 -11.01 11.92 -13.43
N ALA A 111 -11.76 10.82 -13.50
CA ALA A 111 -12.98 10.77 -14.29
C ALA A 111 -14.05 11.74 -13.76
N ARG A 112 -14.12 11.95 -12.44
CA ARG A 112 -15.00 12.94 -11.82
C ARG A 112 -14.62 14.37 -12.18
N GLU A 113 -13.33 14.72 -12.14
CA GLU A 113 -12.88 16.06 -12.52
C GLU A 113 -13.24 16.38 -13.98
N GLN A 114 -13.06 15.41 -14.87
CA GLN A 114 -13.45 15.57 -16.26
C GLN A 114 -14.95 15.71 -16.46
N LEU A 115 -15.74 14.92 -15.74
CA LEU A 115 -17.19 15.06 -15.78
C LEU A 115 -17.64 16.45 -15.32
N LYS A 116 -16.98 17.01 -14.30
CA LYS A 116 -17.24 18.39 -13.85
C LYS A 116 -16.87 19.41 -14.94
N SER A 117 -15.74 19.22 -15.61
CA SER A 117 -15.34 20.06 -16.75
C SER A 117 -16.39 19.98 -17.87
N ASP A 118 -16.79 18.76 -18.24
CA ASP A 118 -17.77 18.52 -19.32
C ASP A 118 -19.12 19.19 -19.03
N ILE A 119 -19.62 19.12 -17.79
CA ILE A 119 -20.89 19.77 -17.40
C ILE A 119 -20.80 21.30 -17.42
N ASN A 120 -19.61 21.85 -17.19
CA ASN A 120 -19.38 23.29 -17.21
C ASN A 120 -19.17 23.83 -18.64
N GLU A 121 -18.54 23.04 -19.51
CA GLU A 121 -18.21 23.42 -20.89
C GLU A 121 -19.36 23.22 -21.87
N ASN A 122 -20.25 22.26 -21.63
CA ASN A 122 -21.35 21.94 -22.53
C ASN A 122 -22.69 22.52 -22.05
N PRO A 123 -23.59 22.92 -22.98
CA PRO A 123 -24.92 23.39 -22.63
C PRO A 123 -25.78 22.28 -22.01
N GLU A 124 -26.80 22.65 -21.25
CA GLU A 124 -27.76 21.68 -20.72
C GLU A 124 -28.55 21.01 -21.85
N LEU A 125 -28.85 19.71 -21.71
CA LEU A 125 -29.61 18.96 -22.69
C LEU A 125 -31.07 19.45 -22.73
N MET A 126 -31.36 20.28 -23.73
CA MET A 126 -32.70 20.73 -24.12
C MET A 126 -32.98 20.39 -25.59
N LEU A 127 -34.25 20.47 -26.00
CA LEU A 127 -34.67 20.18 -27.39
C LEU A 127 -33.89 21.01 -28.41
N GLU A 128 -33.58 22.26 -28.09
CA GLU A 128 -32.84 23.20 -28.93
C GLU A 128 -31.35 22.86 -29.05
N THR A 129 -30.83 22.06 -28.11
CA THR A 129 -29.41 21.66 -28.05
C THR A 129 -29.20 20.21 -28.51
N LEU A 130 -30.26 19.49 -28.87
CA LEU A 130 -30.19 18.09 -29.26
C LEU A 130 -29.35 17.90 -30.54
N GLU A 131 -29.53 18.80 -31.51
CA GLU A 131 -28.78 18.82 -32.77
C GLU A 131 -27.27 19.07 -32.53
N TYR A 132 -26.93 19.86 -31.51
CA TYR A 132 -25.53 20.02 -31.08
C TYR A 132 -24.95 18.68 -30.62
N PHE A 133 -25.65 17.91 -29.79
CA PHE A 133 -25.16 16.62 -29.29
C PHE A 133 -25.17 15.50 -30.34
N GLU A 134 -26.05 15.55 -31.35
CA GLU A 134 -25.99 14.65 -32.50
C GLU A 134 -24.74 14.89 -33.37
N SER A 135 -24.29 16.14 -33.46
CA SER A 135 -23.08 16.51 -34.21
C SER A 135 -21.77 16.25 -33.47
N VAL A 136 -21.82 16.06 -32.14
CA VAL A 136 -20.66 15.90 -31.28
C VAL A 136 -20.24 14.43 -31.24
N ASP A 137 -19.15 14.09 -31.91
CA ASP A 137 -18.50 12.78 -31.82
C ASP A 137 -17.66 12.69 -30.53
N LYS A 138 -18.34 12.67 -29.38
CA LYS A 138 -17.73 12.34 -28.08
C LYS A 138 -18.24 10.98 -27.62
N GLN A 139 -17.43 10.28 -26.85
CA GLN A 139 -17.90 9.08 -26.16
C GLN A 139 -18.63 9.48 -24.87
N GLY A 140 -19.77 8.83 -24.60
CA GLY A 140 -20.50 8.95 -23.34
C GLY A 140 -19.59 8.76 -22.11
N VAL A 141 -19.81 9.56 -21.06
CA VAL A 141 -19.05 9.58 -19.80
C VAL A 141 -18.80 8.17 -19.26
N PHE A 142 -19.80 7.29 -19.27
CA PHE A 142 -19.68 5.92 -18.76
C PHE A 142 -18.70 5.04 -19.57
N LYS A 143 -18.64 5.22 -20.90
CA LYS A 143 -17.67 4.52 -21.76
C LYS A 143 -16.26 5.05 -21.50
N THR A 144 -16.10 6.36 -21.36
CA THR A 144 -14.82 7.00 -21.02
C THR A 144 -14.31 6.57 -19.65
N VAL A 145 -15.17 6.49 -18.63
CA VAL A 145 -14.82 5.99 -17.28
C VAL A 145 -14.35 4.54 -17.36
N LYS A 146 -15.12 3.67 -18.03
CA LYS A 146 -14.78 2.25 -18.19
C LYS A 146 -13.47 2.07 -18.96
N GLN A 147 -13.31 2.79 -20.06
CA GLN A 147 -12.11 2.73 -20.89
C GLN A 147 -10.87 3.20 -20.12
N ARG A 148 -10.95 4.32 -19.39
CA ARG A 148 -9.85 4.82 -18.56
C ARG A 148 -9.50 3.89 -17.40
N TYR A 149 -10.51 3.28 -16.78
CA TYR A 149 -10.27 2.24 -15.78
C TYR A 149 -9.51 1.06 -16.40
N LEU A 150 -9.90 0.61 -17.60
CA LEU A 150 -9.23 -0.47 -18.32
C LEU A 150 -7.82 -0.08 -18.78
N GLU A 151 -7.59 1.17 -19.20
CA GLU A 151 -6.29 1.72 -19.59
C GLU A 151 -5.34 1.89 -18.40
N ALA A 152 -5.85 2.39 -17.26
CA ALA A 152 -5.11 2.42 -15.99
C ALA A 152 -4.80 0.98 -15.52
N MET A 153 -5.74 0.06 -15.71
CA MET A 153 -5.54 -1.37 -15.52
C MET A 153 -4.69 -2.02 -16.63
N ALA A 154 -4.06 -1.30 -17.56
CA ALA A 154 -3.21 -1.90 -18.59
C ALA A 154 -1.72 -1.53 -18.43
N THR A 155 -1.39 -0.55 -17.60
CA THR A 155 -0.02 -0.01 -17.39
C THR A 155 0.79 -0.85 -16.37
N LYS A 156 0.62 -2.18 -16.40
CA LYS A 156 0.29 -2.93 -15.19
C LYS A 156 1.39 -3.53 -14.31
N ASP A 157 2.64 -3.64 -14.77
CA ASP A 157 3.61 -4.45 -14.03
C ASP A 157 4.80 -3.65 -13.48
N THR A 158 5.29 -2.63 -14.18
CA THR A 158 6.44 -1.83 -13.74
C THR A 158 6.12 -1.01 -12.48
N ASP A 159 4.97 -0.35 -12.46
CA ASP A 159 4.57 0.54 -11.37
C ASP A 159 4.27 -0.24 -10.08
N PHE A 160 3.80 -1.48 -10.22
CA PHE A 160 3.56 -2.36 -9.08
C PHE A 160 4.85 -2.92 -8.50
N VAL A 161 5.84 -3.26 -9.34
CA VAL A 161 7.16 -3.69 -8.86
C VAL A 161 7.85 -2.57 -8.08
N GLU A 162 7.85 -1.34 -8.60
CA GLU A 162 8.38 -0.17 -7.87
C GLU A 162 7.64 0.06 -6.54
N TYR A 163 6.30 -0.07 -6.55
CA TYR A 163 5.49 0.02 -5.34
C TYR A 163 5.87 -1.08 -4.32
N LEU A 164 6.05 -2.32 -4.76
CA LEU A 164 6.45 -3.44 -3.90
C LEU A 164 7.82 -3.19 -3.26
N GLU A 165 8.82 -2.81 -4.06
CA GLU A 165 10.18 -2.56 -3.59
C GLU A 165 10.26 -1.40 -2.59
N SER A 166 9.41 -0.40 -2.75
CA SER A 166 9.30 0.73 -1.81
C SER A 166 8.64 0.35 -0.48
N ASN A 167 7.98 -0.81 -0.39
CA ASN A 167 7.12 -1.14 0.75
C ASN A 167 7.91 -1.83 1.89
N PRO A 168 7.85 -1.31 3.13
CA PRO A 168 8.60 -1.86 4.25
C PRO A 168 8.14 -3.26 4.68
N TYR A 169 6.89 -3.63 4.42
CA TYR A 169 6.42 -4.99 4.71
C TYR A 169 7.03 -6.00 3.74
N TYR A 170 7.11 -5.65 2.45
CA TYR A 170 7.72 -6.52 1.44
C TYR A 170 9.19 -6.78 1.74
N GLU A 171 9.97 -5.72 2.03
CA GLU A 171 11.37 -5.83 2.43
C GLU A 171 11.53 -6.78 3.63
N MET A 172 10.64 -6.69 4.62
CA MET A 172 10.69 -7.54 5.81
C MET A 172 10.35 -9.00 5.50
N TYR A 173 9.25 -9.27 4.78
CA TYR A 173 8.82 -10.64 4.47
C TYR A 173 9.81 -11.35 3.53
N ARG A 174 10.33 -10.67 2.51
CA ARG A 174 11.37 -11.21 1.60
C ARG A 174 12.58 -11.71 2.38
N ASN A 175 12.93 -10.97 3.43
CA ASN A 175 14.13 -11.17 4.22
C ASN A 175 13.91 -11.95 5.51
N ALA A 176 12.66 -12.36 5.81
CA ALA A 176 12.29 -12.94 7.10
C ALA A 176 13.12 -14.18 7.42
N ALA A 177 13.27 -15.12 6.48
CA ALA A 177 14.04 -16.35 6.71
C ALA A 177 15.50 -16.07 7.09
N GLN A 178 16.15 -15.12 6.42
CA GLN A 178 17.53 -14.72 6.70
C GLN A 178 17.64 -14.03 8.07
N ILE A 179 16.71 -13.13 8.38
CA ILE A 179 16.67 -12.41 9.66
C ILE A 179 16.49 -13.38 10.84
N ILE A 180 15.62 -14.39 10.70
CA ILE A 180 15.36 -15.38 11.75
C ILE A 180 16.61 -16.21 12.05
N MET A 181 17.36 -16.58 11.00
CA MET A 181 18.61 -17.34 11.12
C MET A 181 19.74 -16.50 11.76
N ASP A 182 19.95 -15.28 11.28
CA ASP A 182 20.92 -14.35 11.85
C ASP A 182 20.43 -12.90 11.83
N PRO A 183 20.00 -12.35 12.98
CA PRO A 183 19.47 -10.99 13.05
C PRO A 183 20.52 -9.89 12.82
N TYR A 184 21.81 -10.23 12.90
CA TYR A 184 22.92 -9.29 12.70
C TYR A 184 23.44 -9.28 11.26
N SER A 185 22.95 -10.19 10.40
CA SER A 185 23.40 -10.29 9.02
C SER A 185 23.03 -9.03 8.23
N VAL A 186 23.98 -8.51 7.46
CA VAL A 186 23.70 -7.52 6.41
C VAL A 186 23.07 -8.28 5.26
N ILE A 187 21.89 -7.82 4.86
CA ILE A 187 21.15 -8.41 3.74
C ILE A 187 21.52 -7.60 2.51
N ALA A 188 22.06 -8.27 1.51
CA ALA A 188 22.30 -7.65 0.22
C ALA A 188 20.94 -7.46 -0.47
N ASN A 189 20.63 -6.23 -0.87
CA ASN A 189 19.56 -6.00 -1.84
C ASN A 189 20.11 -6.53 -3.18
N GLU A 190 19.62 -7.68 -3.63
CA GLU A 190 20.10 -8.34 -4.86
C GLU A 190 19.85 -7.52 -6.14
N ASP A 191 19.11 -6.41 -6.06
CA ASP A 191 18.61 -5.66 -7.22
C ASP A 191 19.40 -4.36 -7.52
N ASN A 192 20.44 -4.03 -6.74
CA ASN A 192 21.42 -3.02 -7.16
C ASN A 192 22.56 -3.71 -7.92
N ASP A 193 22.41 -3.81 -9.24
CA ASP A 193 23.42 -4.34 -10.19
C ASP A 193 24.72 -3.52 -10.24
N ASP A 194 24.78 -2.38 -9.55
CA ASP A 194 25.99 -1.61 -9.34
C ASP A 194 26.45 -1.69 -7.86
N ASP A 195 27.67 -2.23 -7.71
CA ASP A 195 28.58 -2.08 -6.58
C ASP A 195 28.56 -3.10 -5.41
N VAL A 196 29.61 -3.93 -5.47
CA VAL A 196 30.42 -4.45 -4.35
C VAL A 196 29.69 -5.38 -3.38
N GLY A 197 30.01 -6.66 -3.48
CA GLY A 197 29.74 -7.64 -2.43
C GLY A 197 30.40 -7.23 -1.11
N ILE A 198 29.66 -6.50 -0.26
CA ILE A 198 30.05 -6.24 1.13
C ILE A 198 29.74 -7.51 1.93
N SER A 199 30.60 -8.50 1.73
CA SER A 199 30.78 -9.64 2.61
C SER A 199 31.44 -9.14 3.91
N GLY A 200 30.68 -9.04 5.00
CA GLY A 200 31.26 -9.00 6.36
C GLY A 200 30.77 -7.94 7.35
N GLY A 201 29.69 -7.19 7.09
CA GLY A 201 29.13 -6.26 8.07
C GLY A 201 28.21 -6.94 9.10
N LYS A 202 28.14 -6.43 10.33
CA LYS A 202 27.07 -6.74 11.30
C LYS A 202 26.20 -5.51 11.51
N ILE A 203 24.89 -5.67 11.44
CA ILE A 203 23.93 -4.60 11.77
C ILE A 203 23.89 -4.41 13.28
N SER A 204 24.01 -3.16 13.74
CA SER A 204 23.86 -2.82 15.16
C SER A 204 22.38 -2.80 15.54
N LEU A 205 22.03 -3.45 16.66
CA LEU A 205 20.70 -3.37 17.29
C LEU A 205 20.66 -2.33 18.43
N THR A 206 21.69 -1.48 18.50
CA THR A 206 21.84 -0.41 19.47
C THR A 206 21.50 0.92 18.81
N ASP A 207 20.66 1.71 19.49
CA ASP A 207 20.25 3.03 19.05
C ASP A 207 21.42 4.01 19.05
N PRO A 208 21.69 4.72 17.94
CA PRO A 208 22.81 5.65 17.84
C PRO A 208 22.68 6.89 18.74
N ILE A 209 21.47 7.22 19.19
CA ILE A 209 21.23 8.38 20.07
C ILE A 209 21.41 8.02 21.54
N SER A 210 20.69 7.00 22.01
CA SER A 210 20.70 6.59 23.42
C SER A 210 21.83 5.65 23.79
N MET A 211 22.47 5.01 22.80
CA MET A 211 23.40 3.90 22.99
C MET A 211 22.80 2.71 23.74
N THR A 212 21.46 2.60 23.80
CA THR A 212 20.76 1.46 24.39
C THR A 212 20.21 0.53 23.30
N LYS A 213 19.76 -0.68 23.67
CA LYS A 213 19.08 -1.58 22.73
C LYS A 213 17.84 -0.89 22.14
N LEU A 214 17.59 -1.10 20.85
CA LEU A 214 16.38 -0.61 20.19
C LEU A 214 15.15 -1.35 20.76
N GLU A 215 14.08 -0.59 21.02
CA GLU A 215 12.80 -1.12 21.51
C GLU A 215 11.67 -0.86 20.51
N ASP A 216 11.43 0.41 20.17
CA ASP A 216 10.48 0.83 19.11
C ASP A 216 11.26 1.50 17.97
N PRO A 217 11.85 0.74 17.03
CA PRO A 217 12.70 1.30 15.99
C PRO A 217 11.87 2.06 14.94
N GLN A 218 12.28 3.29 14.65
CA GLN A 218 11.75 4.13 13.57
C GLN A 218 12.85 4.44 12.57
N ARG A 219 12.56 4.28 11.28
CA ARG A 219 13.45 4.56 10.16
C ARG A 219 13.07 5.88 9.49
N SER A 220 14.07 6.68 9.14
CA SER A 220 13.85 7.86 8.30
C SER A 220 13.64 7.47 6.84
N ARG A 221 12.60 8.00 6.21
CA ARG A 221 12.35 7.85 4.76
C ARG A 221 13.39 8.57 3.89
N LYS A 222 14.09 9.57 4.43
CA LYS A 222 15.06 10.39 3.68
C LYS A 222 16.46 9.78 3.67
N CYS A 223 16.94 9.31 4.81
CA CYS A 223 18.32 8.83 4.96
C CYS A 223 18.43 7.34 5.32
N GLY A 224 17.32 6.66 5.61
CA GLY A 224 17.30 5.24 5.93
C GLY A 224 17.85 4.87 7.32
N HIS A 225 18.31 5.83 8.12
CA HIS A 225 18.79 5.57 9.48
C HIS A 225 17.65 5.24 10.46
N THR A 226 17.92 4.30 11.37
CA THR A 226 16.98 3.79 12.35
C THR A 226 17.33 4.26 13.75
N PHE A 227 16.32 4.72 14.49
CA PHE A 227 16.43 5.29 15.83
C PHE A 227 15.35 4.72 16.75
N ASN A 228 15.55 4.84 18.05
CA ASN A 228 14.46 4.55 18.99
C ASN A 228 13.44 5.72 19.01
N SER A 229 12.16 5.39 18.82
CA SER A 229 11.00 6.28 18.72
C SER A 229 10.98 7.39 19.79
N ASP A 230 11.18 7.01 21.05
CA ASP A 230 11.13 7.95 22.18
C ASP A 230 12.26 8.98 22.15
N TYR A 231 13.47 8.54 21.78
CA TYR A 231 14.65 9.39 21.76
C TYR A 231 14.62 10.33 20.57
N ILE A 232 14.25 9.83 19.39
CA ILE A 232 14.17 10.66 18.19
C ILE A 232 13.03 11.68 18.30
N LYS A 233 11.85 11.31 18.83
CA LYS A 233 10.73 12.25 19.00
C LYS A 233 11.02 13.37 20.00
N ARG A 234 11.84 13.12 21.03
CA ARG A 234 12.31 14.15 21.97
C ARG A 234 13.31 15.11 21.32
N ASN A 235 14.16 14.60 20.44
CA ASN A 235 15.17 15.40 19.75
C ASN A 235 14.57 16.21 18.59
N VAL A 236 13.59 15.65 17.86
CA VAL A 236 12.93 16.32 16.73
C VAL A 236 11.96 17.39 17.27
N GLY A 237 12.47 18.61 17.37
CA GLY A 237 11.68 19.79 17.70
C GLY A 237 10.74 20.22 16.56
N SER A 238 10.06 21.35 16.74
CA SER A 238 9.13 21.92 15.75
C SER A 238 9.80 22.43 14.47
N ARG A 239 11.12 22.64 14.48
CA ARG A 239 11.90 23.10 13.31
C ARG A 239 12.60 21.98 12.56
N GLY A 240 12.42 20.72 12.98
CA GLY A 240 13.24 19.60 12.53
C GLY A 240 14.65 19.64 13.13
N ILE A 241 15.44 18.62 12.83
CA ILE A 241 16.84 18.49 13.22
C ILE A 241 17.66 17.93 12.05
N ASP A 242 18.96 18.17 12.06
CA ASP A 242 19.87 17.39 11.22
C ASP A 242 19.92 15.94 11.74
N CYS A 243 20.13 14.99 10.83
CA CYS A 243 20.24 13.59 11.19
C CYS A 243 21.35 13.39 12.25
N PRO A 244 21.07 12.74 13.39
CA PRO A 244 22.06 12.55 14.46
C PRO A 244 23.24 11.65 14.09
N ILE A 245 23.19 10.98 12.95
CA ILE A 245 24.29 10.13 12.46
C ILE A 245 25.40 11.00 11.90
N PRO A 246 26.64 10.88 12.42
CA PRO A 246 27.79 11.61 11.88
C PRO A 246 27.96 11.37 10.38
N GLY A 247 28.11 12.46 9.61
CA GLY A 247 28.27 12.40 8.16
C GLY A 247 26.95 12.40 7.36
N CYS A 248 25.79 12.34 8.02
CA CYS A 248 24.50 12.47 7.36
C CYS A 248 24.02 13.93 7.39
N SER A 249 23.77 14.53 6.23
CA SER A 249 23.36 15.94 6.10
C SER A 249 21.85 16.13 5.89
N TYR A 250 21.05 15.08 6.03
CA TYR A 250 19.60 15.17 5.82
C TYR A 250 18.90 15.84 7.00
N GLN A 251 18.00 16.79 6.69
CA GLN A 251 17.10 17.40 7.67
C GLN A 251 15.84 16.58 7.86
N LEU A 252 15.60 16.21 9.11
CA LEU A 252 14.54 15.31 9.54
C LEU A 252 13.47 16.06 10.34
N THR A 253 12.23 15.76 10.03
CA THR A 253 11.01 16.24 10.68
C THR A 253 10.23 15.05 11.23
N LYS A 254 9.21 15.30 12.06
CA LYS A 254 8.43 14.23 12.69
C LYS A 254 7.77 13.31 11.67
N ASP A 255 7.37 13.86 10.53
CA ASP A 255 6.68 13.12 9.47
C ASP A 255 7.63 12.27 8.63
N ASP A 256 8.95 12.46 8.74
CA ASP A 256 9.93 11.69 7.99
C ASP A 256 10.15 10.28 8.56
N PHE A 257 9.67 10.01 9.78
CA PHE A 257 9.90 8.75 10.49
C PHE A 257 8.74 7.78 10.32
N VAL A 258 9.06 6.56 9.90
CA VAL A 258 8.12 5.44 9.77
C VAL A 258 8.61 4.26 10.64
N PRO A 259 7.72 3.38 11.13
CA PRO A 259 8.13 2.18 11.84
C PRO A 259 9.07 1.31 11.01
N ASP A 260 10.18 0.86 11.59
CA ASP A 260 11.13 -0.03 10.93
C ASP A 260 10.77 -1.50 11.19
N ILE A 261 9.98 -2.07 10.28
CA ILE A 261 9.38 -3.40 10.45
C ILE A 261 10.47 -4.49 10.42
N SER A 262 11.44 -4.37 9.52
CA SER A 262 12.59 -5.26 9.43
C SER A 262 13.42 -5.23 10.73
N MET A 263 13.69 -4.04 11.28
CA MET A 263 14.43 -3.93 12.53
C MET A 263 13.65 -4.48 13.73
N ARG A 264 12.31 -4.34 13.75
CA ARG A 264 11.48 -4.97 14.80
C ARG A 264 11.65 -6.50 14.81
N LEU A 265 11.66 -7.13 13.63
CA LEU A 265 11.90 -8.57 13.52
C LEU A 265 13.32 -8.94 14.00
N ARG A 266 14.34 -8.18 13.61
CA ARG A 266 15.72 -8.40 14.09
C ARG A 266 15.85 -8.32 15.61
N ILE A 267 15.24 -7.30 16.23
CA ILE A 267 15.22 -7.14 17.69
C ILE A 267 14.53 -8.33 18.35
N LYS A 268 13.39 -8.76 17.80
CA LYS A 268 12.64 -9.92 18.31
C LYS A 268 13.48 -11.18 18.30
N VAL A 269 14.09 -11.49 17.16
CA VAL A 269 14.97 -12.67 16.99
C VAL A 269 16.17 -12.59 17.94
N ALA A 270 16.83 -11.44 18.05
CA ALA A 270 17.97 -11.25 18.96
C ALA A 270 17.58 -11.44 20.43
N ASN A 271 16.41 -10.94 20.84
CA ASN A 271 15.87 -11.14 22.18
C ASN A 271 15.62 -12.62 22.49
N GLU A 272 15.02 -13.36 21.56
CA GLU A 272 14.77 -14.80 21.77
C GLU A 272 16.08 -15.60 21.81
N LYS A 273 17.05 -15.27 20.96
CA LYS A 273 18.40 -15.88 20.98
C LYS A 273 19.13 -15.66 22.31
N GLU A 274 19.05 -14.44 22.87
CA GLU A 274 19.61 -14.14 24.19
C GLU A 274 18.91 -14.92 25.33
N LYS A 275 17.57 -15.05 25.28
CA LYS A 275 16.81 -15.86 26.24
C LYS A 275 17.20 -17.34 26.17
N GLN A 276 17.35 -17.89 24.96
CA GLN A 276 17.76 -19.27 24.76
C GLN A 276 19.16 -19.54 25.36
N GLY A 277 20.11 -18.62 25.17
CA GLY A 277 21.44 -18.69 25.76
C GLY A 277 21.42 -18.69 27.29
N LYS A 278 20.49 -17.97 27.92
CA LYS A 278 20.29 -17.99 29.38
C LYS A 278 19.59 -19.25 29.90
N ARG A 279 18.80 -19.94 29.07
CA ARG A 279 18.05 -21.16 29.43
C ARG A 279 18.93 -22.41 29.48
N LYS A 280 20.06 -22.49 28.74
CA LYS A 280 20.99 -23.63 28.80
C LYS A 280 21.86 -23.53 30.09
N PRO A 281 21.69 -24.41 31.10
CA PRO A 281 22.51 -24.38 32.31
C PRO A 281 23.93 -24.85 32.03
N VAL A 282 24.88 -24.29 32.79
CA VAL A 282 26.29 -24.69 32.85
C VAL A 282 26.40 -26.09 33.47
N ASP A 283 26.41 -27.14 32.64
CA ASP A 283 26.86 -28.47 33.04
C ASP A 283 28.19 -28.81 32.34
N SER A 284 29.27 -28.31 32.93
CA SER A 284 30.63 -28.86 32.74
C SER A 284 31.44 -28.78 34.05
N VAL A 285 30.82 -29.19 35.17
CA VAL A 285 31.55 -29.46 36.41
C VAL A 285 32.15 -30.87 36.34
N ARG A 286 33.35 -30.93 35.75
CA ARG A 286 34.55 -31.65 36.25
C ARG A 286 34.27 -32.83 37.20
N THR A 287 34.26 -34.06 36.67
CA THR A 287 34.59 -35.26 37.47
C THR A 287 35.96 -35.78 37.07
N ARG A 288 36.75 -36.03 38.11
CA ARG A 288 38.19 -36.25 38.13
C ARG A 288 38.56 -37.59 37.50
N GLU A 289 39.60 -37.59 36.68
CA GLU A 289 40.35 -38.80 36.35
C GLU A 289 40.91 -39.40 37.64
N SER A 290 40.49 -40.63 37.96
CA SER A 290 41.12 -41.48 38.95
C SER A 290 42.01 -42.49 38.23
N THR A 291 43.32 -42.26 38.32
CA THR A 291 44.37 -43.20 37.91
C THR A 291 44.33 -44.44 38.81
N PRO A 292 44.31 -45.68 38.28
CA PRO A 292 44.60 -46.86 39.08
C PRO A 292 46.11 -47.14 39.08
N ALA A 293 46.60 -47.50 40.27
CA ALA A 293 47.93 -48.06 40.53
C ALA A 293 47.97 -49.56 40.24
#